data_AF-A0AAU7DN60-F1
#
_entry.id   AF-A0AAU7DN60-F1
#
_cell.length_a   1.000
_cell.length_b   1.000
_cell.length_c   1.000
_cell.angle_alpha   90.00
_cell.angle_beta   90.00
_cell.angle_gamma   90.00
#
_symmetry.space_group_name_H-M   'P 1'
#
loop_
_entity.id
_entity.type
_entity.pdbx_description
1 polymer ?
#
loop_
_entity_poly.entity_id
_entity_poly.type
_entity_poly.pdbx_seq_one_letter_code
_entity_poly.pdbx_strand_id
1 'polypeptide(L)'
;MFRRVRFGLQISIALAILATMHIETVPAQTSSISSSDQKILSDFSKQARDYISKEHSLAADKMKPTSDVAKLEQERKQLRDAVQQSRANAKQGDLFTPEAAKVFRKLLANVLNGPGSAKIKSSLNHAEPGAPAAFRVNDEFPNRNGQPIQTVPPTVLKVLPTLPKGMDYCIAGTTLALRDSSANMVVDFLPNALPQ
;
A
#
# COMPACT_ATOMS: atom_id res chain seq x y z
N MET A 1 -44.72 -2.97 91.41
CA MET A 1 -45.26 -1.60 91.51
C MET A 1 -44.65 -0.78 90.37
N PHE A 2 -45.48 -0.32 89.42
CA PHE A 2 -45.40 0.88 88.53
C PHE A 2 -44.00 1.47 88.19
N ARG A 3 -43.64 1.92 86.97
CA ARG A 3 -44.39 2.39 85.78
C ARG A 3 -43.38 2.63 84.63
N ARG A 4 -43.86 2.55 83.38
CA ARG A 4 -43.20 2.88 82.09
C ARG A 4 -42.85 4.37 81.96
N VAL A 5 -41.91 4.74 81.06
CA VAL A 5 -42.08 5.71 79.93
C VAL A 5 -40.99 5.47 78.84
N ARG A 6 -41.37 5.69 77.57
CA ARG A 6 -40.70 5.44 76.26
C ARG A 6 -39.79 6.60 75.80
N PHE A 7 -38.97 6.35 74.77
CA PHE A 7 -38.54 7.17 73.60
C PHE A 7 -37.14 6.65 73.22
N GLY A 8 -36.81 6.07 72.06
CA GLY A 8 -37.31 6.20 70.71
C GLY A 8 -36.22 6.87 69.88
N LEU A 9 -35.33 6.12 69.21
CA LEU A 9 -34.71 6.51 67.94
C LEU A 9 -33.92 5.35 67.32
N GLN A 10 -34.41 4.86 66.18
CA GLN A 10 -33.67 4.04 65.22
C GLN A 10 -32.80 4.98 64.39
N ILE A 11 -31.49 4.72 64.30
CA ILE A 11 -30.66 5.31 63.24
C ILE A 11 -29.90 4.18 62.55
N SER A 12 -30.23 4.03 61.28
CA SER A 12 -29.79 3.05 60.31
C SER A 12 -28.28 3.11 60.06
N ILE A 13 -27.66 1.94 59.96
CA ILE A 13 -26.29 1.74 59.47
C ILE A 13 -26.33 1.87 57.96
N ALA A 14 -25.77 2.96 57.41
CA ALA A 14 -25.51 3.09 55.98
C ALA A 14 -24.21 2.36 55.63
N LEU A 15 -24.33 1.18 55.03
CA LEU A 15 -23.22 0.42 54.47
C LEU A 15 -22.96 0.93 53.04
N ALA A 16 -21.96 1.78 52.87
CA ALA A 16 -21.54 2.26 51.56
C ALA A 16 -20.68 1.19 50.86
N ILE A 17 -21.28 0.44 49.95
CA ILE A 17 -20.56 -0.44 49.02
C ILE A 17 -20.01 0.44 47.90
N LEU A 18 -18.73 0.80 47.99
CA LEU A 18 -18.01 1.47 46.92
C LEU A 18 -17.70 0.42 45.83
N ALA A 19 -18.57 0.33 44.82
CA ALA A 19 -18.31 -0.46 43.63
C ALA A 19 -17.18 0.21 42.82
N THR A 20 -15.98 -0.36 42.89
CA THR A 20 -14.85 0.02 42.04
C THR A 20 -15.14 -0.42 40.60
N MET A 21 -15.74 0.48 39.82
CA MET A 21 -15.83 0.34 38.37
C MET A 21 -14.41 0.30 37.79
N HIS A 22 -13.91 -0.89 37.48
CA HIS A 22 -12.72 -1.05 36.67
C HIS A 22 -13.09 -0.65 35.25
N ILE A 23 -12.63 0.52 34.82
CA ILE A 23 -12.60 0.86 33.40
C ILE A 23 -11.46 0.04 32.82
N GLU A 24 -11.78 -1.09 32.19
CA GLU A 24 -10.85 -1.74 31.29
C GLU A 24 -10.63 -0.80 30.10
N THR A 25 -9.52 -0.08 30.13
CA THR A 25 -9.02 0.62 28.95
C THR A 25 -8.67 -0.43 27.91
N VAL A 26 -9.58 -0.71 26.98
CA VAL A 26 -9.28 -1.44 25.75
C VAL A 26 -8.21 -0.60 25.03
N PRO A 27 -6.96 -1.08 24.86
CA PRO A 27 -5.99 -0.33 24.08
C PRO A 27 -6.51 -0.29 22.65
N ALA A 28 -6.84 0.91 22.17
CA ALA A 28 -7.04 1.16 20.77
C ALA A 28 -5.74 0.75 20.05
N GLN A 29 -5.77 -0.41 19.38
CA GLN A 29 -4.71 -0.82 18.47
C GLN A 29 -4.79 0.08 17.23
N THR A 30 -4.36 1.32 17.36
CA THR A 30 -3.81 2.04 16.22
C THR A 30 -2.62 1.21 15.77
N SER A 31 -2.80 0.49 14.66
CA SER A 31 -1.82 -0.42 14.06
C SER A 31 -0.61 0.39 13.57
N SER A 32 0.22 0.80 14.52
CA SER A 32 1.50 1.43 14.28
C SER A 32 2.41 0.45 13.55
N ILE A 33 3.18 0.97 12.62
CA ILE A 33 4.17 0.19 11.86
C ILE A 33 5.28 -0.19 12.85
N SER A 34 5.54 -1.49 12.97
CA SER A 34 6.58 -1.98 13.87
C SER A 34 7.98 -1.64 13.33
N SER A 35 9.02 -1.67 14.16
CA SER A 35 10.41 -1.52 13.68
C SER A 35 10.79 -2.60 12.66
N SER A 36 10.20 -3.80 12.78
CA SER A 36 10.38 -4.88 11.79
C SER A 36 9.72 -4.52 10.46
N ASP A 37 8.48 -4.01 10.49
CA ASP A 37 7.77 -3.54 9.28
C ASP A 37 8.57 -2.41 8.60
N GLN A 38 9.14 -1.47 9.35
CA GLN A 38 9.99 -0.40 8.81
C GLN A 38 11.23 -0.94 8.09
N LYS A 39 11.89 -1.96 8.66
CA LYS A 39 13.04 -2.61 8.01
C LYS A 39 12.63 -3.23 6.67
N ILE A 40 11.51 -3.95 6.65
CA ILE A 40 10.98 -4.60 5.43
C ILE A 40 10.71 -3.54 4.33
N LEU A 41 10.11 -2.41 4.69
CA LEU A 41 9.84 -1.33 3.74
C LEU A 41 11.12 -0.64 3.24
N SER A 42 12.14 -0.53 4.09
CA SER A 42 13.46 -0.03 3.71
C SER A 42 14.16 -0.98 2.73
N ASP A 43 14.11 -2.29 2.99
CA ASP A 43 14.67 -3.32 2.12
C ASP A 43 13.97 -3.29 0.74
N PHE A 44 12.63 -3.18 0.70
CA PHE A 44 11.87 -2.94 -0.53
C PHE A 44 12.35 -1.69 -1.27
N SER A 45 12.49 -0.57 -0.56
CA SER A 45 12.93 0.70 -1.16
C SER A 45 14.35 0.62 -1.72
N LYS A 46 15.20 -0.19 -1.10
CA LYS A 46 16.55 -0.49 -1.61
C LYS A 46 16.47 -1.31 -2.90
N GLN A 47 15.69 -2.37 -2.93
CA GLN A 47 15.52 -3.22 -4.12
C GLN A 47 14.94 -2.43 -5.30
N ALA A 48 13.97 -1.54 -5.07
CA ALA A 48 13.43 -0.66 -6.10
C ALA A 48 14.49 0.29 -6.69
N ARG A 49 15.36 0.86 -5.84
CA ARG A 49 16.50 1.68 -6.28
C ARG A 49 17.54 0.88 -7.05
N ASP A 50 17.87 -0.31 -6.57
CA ASP A 50 18.82 -1.21 -7.24
C ASP A 50 18.29 -1.60 -8.64
N TYR A 51 16.98 -1.84 -8.77
CA TYR A 51 16.32 -2.06 -10.06
C TYR A 51 16.50 -0.87 -11.02
N ILE A 52 16.13 0.35 -10.59
CA ILE A 52 16.24 1.55 -11.46
C ILE A 52 17.69 1.86 -11.81
N SER A 53 18.63 1.66 -10.89
CA SER A 53 20.05 1.83 -11.18
C SER A 53 20.54 0.88 -12.29
N LYS A 54 19.99 -0.33 -12.34
CA LYS A 54 20.31 -1.32 -13.39
C LYS A 54 19.59 -1.01 -14.71
N GLU A 55 18.35 -0.54 -14.67
CA GLU A 55 17.66 -0.05 -15.86
C GLU A 55 18.45 1.10 -16.51
N HIS A 56 18.85 2.08 -15.72
CA HIS A 56 19.64 3.23 -16.21
C HIS A 56 20.99 2.83 -16.82
N SER A 57 21.63 1.75 -16.36
CA SER A 57 22.88 1.27 -16.97
C SER A 57 22.66 0.50 -18.27
N LEU A 58 21.42 0.07 -18.55
CA LEU A 58 21.01 -0.60 -19.79
C LEU A 58 20.43 0.36 -20.82
N ALA A 59 19.99 1.55 -20.40
CA ALA A 59 19.59 2.59 -21.32
C ALA A 59 20.77 2.99 -22.21
N ALA A 60 20.60 2.81 -23.53
CA ALA A 60 21.55 3.32 -24.51
C ALA A 60 21.76 4.83 -24.28
N ASP A 61 23.00 5.31 -24.47
CA ASP A 61 23.46 6.68 -24.17
C ASP A 61 22.34 7.72 -24.31
N LYS A 62 21.69 8.00 -23.16
CA LYS A 62 20.62 8.97 -22.94
C LYS A 62 19.67 9.10 -24.14
N MET A 63 18.64 8.24 -24.19
CA MET A 63 17.40 8.44 -24.99
C MET A 63 17.22 9.92 -25.31
N LYS A 64 17.53 10.30 -26.56
CA LYS A 64 17.59 11.72 -26.90
C LYS A 64 16.16 12.24 -26.92
N PRO A 65 15.86 13.39 -26.29
CA PRO A 65 14.54 13.98 -26.38
C PRO A 65 14.11 14.08 -27.84
N THR A 66 12.98 13.47 -28.16
CA THR A 66 12.41 13.47 -29.51
C THR A 66 10.90 13.58 -29.41
N SER A 67 10.28 14.31 -30.34
CA SER A 67 8.83 14.44 -30.46
C SER A 67 8.23 13.37 -31.38
N ASP A 68 9.06 12.54 -32.00
CA ASP A 68 8.62 11.44 -32.85
C ASP A 68 8.13 10.27 -31.99
N VAL A 69 6.81 10.04 -32.01
CA VAL A 69 6.15 8.97 -31.26
C VAL A 69 6.69 7.59 -31.63
N ALA A 70 6.95 7.34 -32.92
CA ALA A 70 7.44 6.03 -33.36
C ALA A 70 8.84 5.76 -32.81
N LYS A 71 9.69 6.79 -32.80
CA LYS A 71 11.02 6.71 -32.21
C LYS A 71 10.97 6.50 -30.69
N LEU A 72 10.09 7.20 -29.98
CA LEU A 72 9.89 7.01 -28.54
C LEU A 72 9.46 5.58 -28.20
N GLU A 73 8.52 5.02 -28.96
CA GLU A 73 8.06 3.64 -28.76
C GLU A 73 9.17 2.62 -29.08
N GLN A 74 9.97 2.88 -30.10
CA GLN A 74 11.12 2.04 -30.44
C GLN A 74 12.17 2.05 -29.31
N GLU A 75 12.56 3.23 -28.82
CA GLU A 75 13.53 3.36 -27.74
C GLU A 75 13.03 2.69 -26.45
N ARG A 76 11.75 2.89 -26.11
CA ARG A 76 11.08 2.21 -24.98
C ARG A 76 11.11 0.70 -25.13
N LYS A 77 10.82 0.18 -26.33
CA LYS A 77 10.88 -1.26 -26.59
C LYS A 77 12.31 -1.80 -26.42
N GLN A 78 13.30 -1.12 -26.99
CA GLN A 78 14.70 -1.54 -26.88
C GLN A 78 15.17 -1.60 -25.42
N LEU A 79 14.82 -0.57 -24.64
CA LEU A 79 15.10 -0.55 -23.20
C LEU A 79 14.42 -1.72 -22.48
N ARG A 80 13.12 -1.95 -22.76
CA ARG A 80 12.39 -3.08 -22.16
C ARG A 80 13.04 -4.41 -22.49
N ASP A 81 13.38 -4.65 -23.76
CA ASP A 81 14.03 -5.90 -24.18
C ASP A 81 15.38 -6.10 -23.44
N ALA A 82 16.19 -5.04 -23.31
CA ALA A 82 17.46 -5.09 -22.58
C ALA A 82 17.26 -5.37 -21.08
N VAL A 83 16.29 -4.69 -20.45
CA VAL A 83 15.92 -4.93 -19.06
C VAL A 83 15.47 -6.38 -18.89
N GLN A 84 14.52 -6.86 -19.70
CA GLN A 84 14.03 -8.25 -19.68
C GLN A 84 15.16 -9.27 -19.74
N GLN A 85 16.11 -9.12 -20.67
CA GLN A 85 17.27 -9.99 -20.80
C GLN A 85 18.14 -9.96 -19.54
N SER A 86 18.37 -8.79 -18.96
CA SER A 86 19.18 -8.64 -17.74
C SER A 86 18.55 -9.29 -16.50
N ARG A 87 17.24 -9.54 -16.53
CA ARG A 87 16.46 -10.12 -15.42
C ARG A 87 15.58 -11.28 -15.90
N ALA A 88 16.10 -12.14 -16.78
CA ALA A 88 15.35 -13.24 -17.40
C ALA A 88 14.67 -14.18 -16.38
N ASN A 89 15.23 -14.29 -15.17
CA ASN A 89 14.70 -15.12 -14.09
C ASN A 89 13.76 -14.37 -13.12
N ALA A 90 13.40 -13.12 -13.43
CA ALA A 90 12.54 -12.34 -12.57
C ALA A 90 11.14 -12.93 -12.52
N LYS A 91 10.60 -13.01 -11.31
CA LYS A 91 9.27 -13.56 -11.03
C LYS A 91 8.53 -12.64 -10.08
N GLN A 92 7.23 -12.89 -10.02
CA GLN A 92 6.37 -12.21 -9.07
C GLN A 92 6.87 -12.43 -7.63
N GLY A 93 6.92 -11.36 -6.86
CA GLY A 93 7.34 -11.37 -5.46
C GLY A 93 8.85 -11.24 -5.26
N ASP A 94 9.64 -10.97 -6.30
CA ASP A 94 11.06 -10.65 -6.15
C ASP A 94 11.26 -9.26 -5.49
N LEU A 95 10.32 -8.31 -5.67
CA LEU A 95 10.31 -7.02 -4.96
C LEU A 95 9.24 -7.02 -3.86
N PHE A 96 8.01 -7.41 -4.19
CA PHE A 96 6.96 -7.66 -3.20
C PHE A 96 7.18 -9.02 -2.54
N THR A 97 8.28 -9.17 -1.83
CA THR A 97 8.60 -10.39 -1.07
C THR A 97 7.43 -10.80 -0.17
N PRO A 98 7.30 -12.07 0.23
CA PRO A 98 6.19 -12.50 1.08
C PRO A 98 5.99 -11.64 2.34
N GLU A 99 7.08 -11.16 2.94
CA GLU A 99 7.09 -10.26 4.09
C GLU A 99 6.64 -8.85 3.69
N ALA A 100 7.20 -8.28 2.61
CA ALA A 100 6.79 -6.98 2.10
C ALA A 100 5.31 -6.97 1.73
N ALA A 101 4.84 -7.99 1.02
CA ALA A 101 3.45 -8.18 0.65
C ALA A 101 2.50 -8.12 1.86
N LYS A 102 2.87 -8.70 3.01
CA LYS A 102 2.08 -8.61 4.24
C LYS A 102 2.04 -7.18 4.78
N VAL A 103 3.18 -6.49 4.82
CA VAL A 103 3.25 -5.10 5.31
C VAL A 103 2.48 -4.14 4.39
N PHE A 104 2.60 -4.29 3.07
CA PHE A 104 1.85 -3.51 2.10
C PHE A 104 0.34 -3.71 2.25
N ARG A 105 -0.13 -4.96 2.39
CA ARG A 105 -1.56 -5.23 2.66
C ARG A 105 -2.03 -4.60 3.97
N LYS A 106 -1.22 -4.67 5.03
CA LYS A 106 -1.52 -4.02 6.32
C LYS A 106 -1.65 -2.50 6.15
N LEU A 107 -0.72 -1.84 5.46
CA LEU A 107 -0.76 -0.40 5.17
C LEU A 107 -2.01 -0.01 4.39
N LEU A 108 -2.30 -0.74 3.31
CA LEU A 108 -3.47 -0.48 2.45
C LEU A 108 -4.78 -0.72 3.20
N ALA A 109 -4.88 -1.81 3.97
CA ALA A 109 -6.05 -2.09 4.79
C ALA A 109 -6.28 -1.01 5.85
N ASN A 110 -5.23 -0.54 6.52
CA ASN A 110 -5.34 0.52 7.51
C ASN A 110 -5.88 1.83 6.90
N VAL A 111 -5.40 2.21 5.71
CA VAL A 111 -5.88 3.41 5.01
C VAL A 111 -7.31 3.24 4.50
N LEU A 112 -7.65 2.06 4.01
CA LEU A 112 -8.96 1.78 3.42
C LEU A 112 -10.03 1.46 4.46
N ASN A 113 -9.67 1.24 5.72
CA ASN A 113 -10.61 1.04 6.83
C ASN A 113 -10.54 2.18 7.87
N GLY A 114 -9.63 3.13 7.69
CA GLY A 114 -9.46 4.27 8.59
C GLY A 114 -10.41 5.45 8.32
N PRO A 115 -10.25 6.55 9.07
CA PRO A 115 -11.00 7.79 8.84
C PRO A 115 -10.81 8.30 7.40
N GLY A 116 -11.92 8.65 6.74
CA GLY A 116 -11.88 9.10 5.34
C GLY A 116 -11.80 7.98 4.30
N SER A 117 -11.82 6.71 4.72
CA SER A 117 -11.87 5.53 3.85
C SER A 117 -12.96 5.60 2.78
N ALA A 118 -14.16 6.10 3.12
CA ALA A 118 -15.25 6.26 2.16
C ALA A 118 -14.84 7.12 0.94
N LYS A 119 -14.11 8.23 1.18
CA LYS A 119 -13.61 9.09 0.11
C LYS A 119 -12.52 8.39 -0.69
N ILE A 120 -11.63 7.64 -0.03
CA ILE A 120 -10.54 6.91 -0.70
C ILE A 120 -11.10 5.79 -1.58
N LYS A 121 -12.01 4.96 -1.05
CA LYS A 121 -12.71 3.92 -1.81
C LYS A 121 -13.49 4.53 -2.97
N SER A 122 -14.18 5.65 -2.75
CA SER A 122 -14.83 6.40 -3.81
C SER A 122 -13.83 6.85 -4.89
N SER A 123 -12.69 7.44 -4.54
CA SER A 123 -11.66 7.82 -5.52
C SER A 123 -11.06 6.64 -6.27
N LEU A 124 -10.92 5.48 -5.63
CA LEU A 124 -10.48 4.24 -6.29
C LEU A 124 -11.54 3.69 -7.25
N ASN A 125 -12.81 3.78 -6.88
CA ASN A 125 -13.94 3.30 -7.69
C ASN A 125 -14.28 4.24 -8.86
N HIS A 126 -14.05 5.55 -8.71
CA HIS A 126 -14.28 6.57 -9.75
C HIS A 126 -13.07 6.79 -10.65
N ALA A 127 -11.91 6.23 -10.31
CA ALA A 127 -10.80 6.24 -11.22
C ALA A 127 -11.17 5.40 -12.45
N GLU A 128 -10.90 5.93 -13.64
CA GLU A 128 -11.16 5.27 -14.92
C GLU A 128 -10.72 3.81 -14.86
N PRO A 129 -11.51 2.86 -15.41
CA PRO A 129 -11.12 1.47 -15.48
C PRO A 129 -9.71 1.37 -16.08
N GLY A 130 -8.75 1.00 -15.22
CA GLY A 130 -7.37 0.85 -15.63
C GLY A 130 -7.17 -0.30 -16.61
N ALA A 131 -5.95 -0.42 -17.11
CA ALA A 131 -5.48 -1.59 -17.85
C ALA A 131 -5.94 -2.93 -17.22
N PRO A 132 -6.19 -3.98 -18.02
CA PRO A 132 -6.69 -5.26 -17.51
C PRO A 132 -5.79 -5.82 -16.39
N ALA A 133 -6.41 -6.46 -15.39
CA ALA A 133 -5.76 -6.99 -14.19
C ALA A 133 -4.79 -8.17 -14.45
N ALA A 134 -4.53 -8.52 -15.71
CA ALA A 134 -3.62 -9.59 -16.11
C ALA A 134 -2.19 -9.05 -16.22
N PHE A 135 -1.54 -8.81 -15.08
CA PHE A 135 -0.12 -8.48 -15.04
C PHE A 135 0.76 -9.73 -15.12
N ARG A 136 1.89 -9.61 -15.82
CA ARG A 136 2.97 -10.60 -15.80
C ARG A 136 4.29 -9.86 -15.61
N VAL A 137 5.15 -10.36 -14.73
CA VAL A 137 6.49 -9.76 -14.52
C VAL A 137 7.26 -9.80 -15.83
N ASN A 138 8.04 -8.75 -16.08
CA ASN A 138 8.80 -8.52 -17.30
C ASN A 138 7.95 -8.25 -18.54
N ASP A 139 6.63 -8.41 -18.53
CA ASP A 139 5.81 -8.00 -19.66
C ASP A 139 5.70 -6.48 -19.73
N GLU A 140 5.38 -6.01 -20.93
CA GLU A 140 4.94 -4.66 -21.09
C GLU A 140 3.67 -4.37 -20.27
N PHE A 141 3.61 -3.17 -19.72
CA PHE A 141 2.45 -2.72 -18.99
C PHE A 141 1.23 -2.58 -19.93
N PRO A 142 0.06 -3.13 -19.60
CA PRO A 142 -1.07 -3.28 -20.53
C PRO A 142 -1.86 -1.98 -20.84
N ASN A 143 -1.19 -0.89 -21.21
CA ASN A 143 -1.80 0.40 -21.59
C ASN A 143 -1.78 0.68 -23.11
N ARG A 144 -1.52 -0.35 -23.94
CA ARG A 144 -1.26 -0.22 -25.39
C ARG A 144 -2.33 0.52 -26.20
N ASN A 145 -3.58 0.52 -25.76
CA ASN A 145 -4.70 1.14 -26.48
C ASN A 145 -5.01 2.57 -26.02
N GLY A 146 -4.05 3.26 -25.40
CA GLY A 146 -4.29 4.57 -24.78
C GLY A 146 -5.18 4.49 -23.54
N GLN A 147 -5.34 3.29 -22.98
CA GLN A 147 -6.10 3.09 -21.76
C GLN A 147 -5.44 3.85 -20.62
N PRO A 148 -6.22 4.61 -19.82
CA PRO A 148 -5.67 5.33 -18.68
C PRO A 148 -5.03 4.35 -17.72
N ILE A 149 -3.84 4.72 -17.22
CA ILE A 149 -3.21 3.99 -16.13
C ILE A 149 -3.87 4.52 -14.86
N GLN A 150 -4.60 3.65 -14.16
CA GLN A 150 -5.14 4.01 -12.86
C GLN A 150 -3.98 4.19 -11.88
N THR A 151 -3.72 5.45 -11.56
CA THR A 151 -2.72 5.84 -10.57
C THR A 151 -3.25 5.64 -9.16
N VAL A 152 -2.34 5.45 -8.20
CA VAL A 152 -2.70 5.35 -6.80
C VAL A 152 -3.07 6.75 -6.27
N PRO A 153 -4.25 6.94 -5.63
CA PRO A 153 -4.63 8.23 -5.07
C PRO A 153 -3.58 8.78 -4.09
N PRO A 154 -3.35 10.10 -4.04
CA PRO A 154 -2.33 10.71 -3.18
C PRO A 154 -2.43 10.31 -1.71
N THR A 155 -3.66 10.12 -1.20
CA THR A 155 -3.89 9.68 0.18
C THR A 155 -3.33 8.29 0.46
N VAL A 156 -3.38 7.39 -0.53
CA VAL A 156 -2.80 6.05 -0.43
C VAL A 156 -1.28 6.11 -0.62
N LEU A 157 -0.77 6.93 -1.55
CA LEU A 157 0.67 7.11 -1.75
C LEU A 157 1.41 7.56 -0.48
N LYS A 158 0.76 8.36 0.38
CA LYS A 158 1.33 8.84 1.65
C LYS A 158 1.72 7.73 2.63
N VAL A 159 1.15 6.54 2.52
CA VAL A 159 1.48 5.42 3.41
C VAL A 159 2.37 4.38 2.77
N LEU A 160 2.59 4.46 1.46
CA LEU A 160 3.45 3.54 0.73
C LEU A 160 4.91 4.05 0.76
N PRO A 161 5.91 3.15 0.63
CA PRO A 161 7.28 3.57 0.42
C PRO A 161 7.41 4.43 -0.84
N THR A 162 8.15 5.53 -0.75
CA THR A 162 8.47 6.37 -1.90
C THR A 162 9.27 5.59 -2.93
N LEU A 163 8.82 5.62 -4.19
CA LEU A 163 9.52 4.99 -5.29
C LEU A 163 10.62 5.89 -5.86
N PRO A 164 11.72 5.31 -6.39
CA PRO A 164 12.67 6.06 -7.19
C PRO A 164 12.01 6.63 -8.45
N LYS A 165 12.58 7.72 -8.99
CA LYS A 165 12.15 8.31 -10.25
C LYS A 165 12.21 7.27 -11.37
N GLY A 166 11.15 7.21 -12.20
CA GLY A 166 11.03 6.22 -13.27
C GLY A 166 10.27 4.95 -12.87
N MET A 167 9.78 4.87 -11.63
CA MET A 167 8.89 3.81 -11.18
C MET A 167 7.59 4.37 -10.60
N ASP A 168 6.47 3.76 -10.96
CA ASP A 168 5.13 4.15 -10.53
C ASP A 168 4.41 3.00 -9.84
N TYR A 169 3.58 3.33 -8.84
CA TYR A 169 2.53 2.43 -8.37
C TYR A 169 1.31 2.56 -9.28
N CYS A 170 0.76 1.43 -9.71
CA CYS A 170 -0.46 1.35 -10.49
C CYS A 170 -1.47 0.40 -9.84
N ILE A 171 -2.76 0.63 -10.04
CA ILE A 171 -3.83 -0.26 -9.58
C ILE A 171 -4.57 -0.83 -10.78
N ALA A 172 -4.95 -2.11 -10.70
CA ALA A 172 -5.95 -2.71 -11.58
C ALA A 172 -6.80 -3.69 -10.76
N GLY A 173 -8.09 -3.36 -10.60
CA GLY A 173 -8.96 -4.09 -9.67
C GLY A 173 -8.42 -4.03 -8.25
N THR A 174 -8.15 -5.18 -7.62
CA THR A 174 -7.56 -5.28 -6.28
C THR A 174 -6.03 -5.41 -6.29
N THR A 175 -5.41 -5.39 -7.46
CA THR A 175 -3.97 -5.63 -7.62
C THR A 175 -3.20 -4.32 -7.64
N LEU A 176 -2.13 -4.27 -6.85
CA LEU A 176 -1.13 -3.20 -6.89
C LEU A 176 0.05 -3.66 -7.76
N ALA A 177 0.43 -2.89 -8.77
CA ALA A 177 1.57 -3.18 -9.63
C ALA A 177 2.66 -2.12 -9.47
N LEU A 178 3.90 -2.54 -9.68
CA LEU A 178 5.04 -1.66 -9.93
C LEU A 178 5.29 -1.59 -11.43
N ARG A 179 5.29 -0.37 -11.94
CA ARG A 179 5.55 -0.09 -13.33
C ARG A 179 6.87 0.65 -13.47
N ASP A 180 7.67 0.23 -14.43
CA ASP A 180 8.77 1.02 -14.99
C ASP A 180 8.19 1.95 -16.06
N SER A 181 8.26 3.26 -15.83
CA SER A 181 7.66 4.26 -16.69
C SER A 181 8.45 4.45 -17.99
N SER A 182 9.77 4.27 -17.95
CA SER A 182 10.68 4.41 -19.09
C SER A 182 10.51 3.25 -20.06
N ALA A 183 10.57 2.02 -19.55
CA ALA A 183 10.42 0.78 -20.33
C ALA A 183 8.97 0.39 -20.61
N ASN A 184 8.00 1.04 -19.94
CA ASN A 184 6.58 0.65 -19.90
C ASN A 184 6.43 -0.84 -19.58
N MET A 185 6.98 -1.27 -18.43
CA MET A 185 7.10 -2.69 -18.08
C MET A 185 6.58 -2.95 -16.67
N VAL A 186 5.97 -4.11 -16.45
CA VAL A 186 5.61 -4.59 -15.11
C VAL A 186 6.87 -5.11 -14.42
N VAL A 187 7.27 -4.42 -13.34
CA VAL A 187 8.45 -4.77 -12.55
C VAL A 187 8.13 -5.88 -11.56
N ASP A 188 7.00 -5.76 -10.86
CA ASP A 188 6.42 -6.75 -9.96
C ASP A 188 4.95 -6.39 -9.68
N PHE A 189 4.17 -7.30 -9.10
CA PHE A 189 2.79 -7.03 -8.73
C PHE A 189 2.33 -7.84 -7.51
N LEU A 190 1.41 -7.23 -6.76
CA LEU A 190 0.82 -7.73 -5.53
C LEU A 190 -0.69 -7.94 -5.75
N PRO A 191 -1.13 -9.17 -6.02
CA PRO A 191 -2.55 -9.49 -6.11
C PRO A 191 -3.20 -9.39 -4.74
N ASN A 192 -4.47 -9.02 -4.72
CA ASN A 192 -5.24 -8.81 -3.49
C ASN A 192 -4.52 -7.84 -2.53
N ALA A 193 -3.99 -6.74 -3.08
CA ALA A 193 -3.38 -5.67 -2.32
C ALA A 193 -4.44 -4.80 -1.63
N LEU A 194 -5.56 -4.56 -2.33
CA LEU A 194 -6.70 -3.83 -1.82
C LEU A 194 -7.72 -4.83 -1.21
N PRO A 195 -8.29 -4.54 -0.03
CA PRO A 195 -9.41 -5.29 0.51
C PRO A 195 -10.62 -5.17 -0.42
N GLN A 196 -11.39 -6.26 -0.54
CA GLN A 196 -12.69 -6.25 -1.23
C GLN A 196 -13.77 -5.56 -0.38
#